data_AF-A0A316D8D1-F1
#
_entry.id   AF-A0A316D8D1-F1
#
_cell.length_a   1.000
_cell.length_b   1.000
_cell.length_c   1.000
_cell.angle_alpha   90.00
_cell.angle_beta   90.00
_cell.angle_gamma   90.00
#
_symmetry.space_group_name_H-M   'P 1'
#
loop_
_entity.id
_entity.type
_entity.pdbx_description
1 polymer ?
#
loop_
_entity_poly.entity_id
_entity_poly.type
_entity_poly.pdbx_seq_one_letter_code
_entity_poly.pdbx_strand_id
1 'polypeptide(L)'
;MKELLISLSEASGPWGREENVRAILKEAVAPYADTVQEDVLGNLIVTKKGTADTRKQLLLVAHMDEPGLLVNHIESDGFLRIQGHMEPAYLVGQRIEFPNGTIGVVFAESYKDPGSVTHNGLFVDIGATSYEEAAKKVRIGDIASLSQHVLELAPDKLIGKAMDNRAGCAAAVDVLKHLGHQAHDVTVVFSTQDGVGSRGIKPAAFGVEPDFGLVLDAVRTGDTPGAGRIEVKLGKGVAVKLLDKNFIVPPRIKDFLLDEAAAAGLAHQLEVYPEGSNDCGALLSMRDGIPTGGLSIPVRYSATGSEMVDLGDVETAAKLALAVLTNYSL
;
A
#
# COMPACT_ATOMS: atom_id res chain seq x y z
N MET A 1 1.46 -12.13 11.79
CA MET A 1 0.99 -11.18 10.76
C MET A 1 0.20 -10.01 11.36
N LYS A 2 -0.86 -10.27 12.15
CA LYS A 2 -1.70 -9.24 12.80
C LYS A 2 -0.94 -8.10 13.48
N GLU A 3 -0.04 -8.40 14.43
CA GLU A 3 0.73 -7.36 15.15
C GLU A 3 1.61 -6.50 14.23
N LEU A 4 2.17 -7.10 13.18
CA LEU A 4 2.95 -6.37 12.19
C LEU A 4 2.04 -5.44 11.38
N LEU A 5 0.87 -5.90 10.96
CA LEU A 5 -0.10 -5.07 10.25
C LEU A 5 -0.58 -3.90 11.12
N ILE A 6 -0.82 -4.12 12.41
CA ILE A 6 -1.14 -3.04 13.36
C ILE A 6 -0.02 -2.01 13.38
N SER A 7 1.23 -2.46 13.61
CA SER A 7 2.40 -1.58 13.67
C SER A 7 2.61 -0.79 12.37
N LEU A 8 2.43 -1.45 11.23
CA LEU A 8 2.54 -0.83 9.91
C LEU A 8 1.41 0.17 9.66
N SER A 9 0.16 -0.15 9.98
CA SER A 9 -1.00 0.73 9.79
C SER A 9 -0.87 2.01 10.62
N GLU A 10 -0.44 1.90 11.88
CA GLU A 10 -0.31 3.05 12.79
C GLU A 10 0.90 3.94 12.46
N ALA A 11 1.95 3.39 11.85
CA ALA A 11 3.12 4.18 11.45
C ALA A 11 2.77 5.23 10.38
N SER A 12 3.21 6.47 10.58
CA SER A 12 3.13 7.53 9.56
C SER A 12 4.11 7.25 8.43
N GLY A 13 3.61 7.09 7.21
CA GLY A 13 4.42 6.93 6.01
C GLY A 13 3.77 7.50 4.76
N PRO A 14 3.44 8.81 4.71
CA PRO A 14 2.85 9.41 3.53
C PRO A 14 3.86 9.48 2.38
N TRP A 15 3.37 9.73 1.16
CA TRP A 15 4.19 9.87 -0.05
C TRP A 15 5.46 10.69 0.16
N GLY A 16 6.61 10.06 -0.09
CA GLY A 16 7.94 10.67 0.03
C GLY A 16 8.49 10.79 1.45
N ARG A 17 7.79 10.25 2.46
CA ARG A 17 8.20 10.17 3.88
C ARG A 17 7.95 8.80 4.48
N GLU A 18 8.28 7.75 3.73
CA GLU A 18 8.03 6.34 4.08
C GLU A 18 9.06 5.77 5.09
N GLU A 19 9.94 6.61 5.67
CA GLU A 19 11.07 6.18 6.52
C GLU A 19 10.64 5.30 7.71
N ASN A 20 9.55 5.65 8.39
CA ASN A 20 9.09 4.93 9.58
C ASN A 20 8.57 3.53 9.23
N VAL A 21 7.81 3.43 8.14
CA VAL A 21 7.27 2.16 7.63
C VAL A 21 8.42 1.28 7.16
N ARG A 22 9.37 1.87 6.42
CA ARG A 22 10.58 1.19 5.96
C ARG A 22 11.41 0.65 7.11
N ALA A 23 11.55 1.39 8.22
CA ALA A 23 12.27 0.93 9.40
C ALA A 23 11.64 -0.33 10.02
N ILE A 24 10.31 -0.34 10.19
CA ILE A 24 9.56 -1.50 10.69
C ILE A 24 9.74 -2.71 9.77
N LEU A 25 9.60 -2.50 8.46
CA LEU A 25 9.76 -3.57 7.47
C LEU A 25 11.18 -4.12 7.45
N LYS A 26 12.18 -3.25 7.49
CA LYS A 26 13.60 -3.63 7.51
C LYS A 26 13.93 -4.54 8.69
N GLU A 27 13.42 -4.23 9.88
CA GLU A 27 13.56 -5.10 11.06
C GLU A 27 12.83 -6.44 10.85
N ALA A 28 11.61 -6.40 10.34
CA ALA A 28 10.77 -7.58 10.17
C ALA A 28 11.31 -8.58 9.13
N VAL A 29 12.03 -8.12 8.10
CA VAL A 29 12.55 -8.95 6.99
C VAL A 29 14.01 -9.37 7.17
N ALA A 30 14.82 -8.65 7.96
CA ALA A 30 16.24 -8.92 8.12
C ALA A 30 16.59 -10.39 8.46
N PRO A 31 15.82 -11.12 9.29
CA PRO A 31 16.13 -12.53 9.59
C PRO A 31 15.93 -13.51 8.42
N TYR A 32 15.27 -13.09 7.34
CA TYR A 32 14.81 -13.97 6.26
C TYR A 32 15.43 -13.64 4.90
N ALA A 33 16.37 -12.69 4.87
CA ALA A 33 16.95 -12.13 3.66
C ALA A 33 18.45 -12.42 3.54
N ASP A 34 18.94 -12.57 2.31
CA ASP A 34 20.38 -12.62 2.02
C ASP A 34 20.96 -11.21 1.86
N THR A 35 20.18 -10.30 1.27
CA THR A 35 20.54 -8.88 1.16
C THR A 35 19.34 -7.97 1.43
N VAL A 36 19.60 -6.84 2.06
CA VAL A 36 18.62 -5.77 2.29
C VAL A 36 19.25 -4.45 1.87
N GLN A 37 18.63 -3.76 0.91
CA GLN A 37 19.13 -2.54 0.31
C GLN A 37 18.05 -1.47 0.27
N GLU A 38 18.48 -0.21 0.23
CA GLU A 38 17.61 0.94 0.01
C GLU A 38 18.11 1.68 -1.22
N ASP A 39 17.20 2.03 -2.14
CA ASP A 39 17.57 2.83 -3.30
C ASP A 39 17.41 4.34 -3.05
N VAL A 40 17.68 5.14 -4.08
CA VAL A 40 17.66 6.61 -3.98
C VAL A 40 16.27 7.20 -3.73
N LEU A 41 15.20 6.45 -4.02
CA LEU A 41 13.82 6.86 -3.70
C LEU A 41 13.35 6.32 -2.34
N GLY A 42 14.18 5.49 -1.69
CA GLY A 42 13.85 4.89 -0.41
C GLY A 42 13.01 3.62 -0.54
N ASN A 43 12.99 2.95 -1.70
CA ASN A 43 12.43 1.60 -1.80
C ASN A 43 13.27 0.65 -0.95
N LEU A 44 12.62 -0.27 -0.23
CA LEU A 44 13.31 -1.34 0.49
C LEU A 44 13.37 -2.59 -0.40
N ILE A 45 14.57 -2.99 -0.80
CA ILE A 45 14.82 -4.09 -1.74
C ILE A 45 15.44 -5.25 -0.96
N VAL A 46 14.72 -6.37 -0.89
CA VAL A 46 15.07 -7.53 -0.07
C VAL A 46 15.21 -8.74 -0.99
N THR A 47 16.41 -9.33 -1.05
CA THR A 47 16.65 -10.47 -1.94
C THR A 47 16.96 -11.74 -1.16
N LYS A 48 16.35 -12.83 -1.61
CA LYS A 48 16.66 -14.20 -1.24
C LYS A 48 17.16 -14.96 -2.46
N LYS A 49 18.37 -15.52 -2.37
CA LYS A 49 19.01 -16.23 -3.47
C LYS A 49 18.44 -17.63 -3.62
N GLY A 50 18.15 -17.98 -4.87
CA GLY A 50 17.81 -19.32 -5.27
C GLY A 50 19.01 -20.26 -5.24
N THR A 51 18.73 -21.55 -5.43
CA THR A 51 19.72 -22.63 -5.37
C THR A 51 19.99 -23.28 -6.72
N ALA A 52 19.16 -23.04 -7.75
CA ALA A 52 19.34 -23.65 -9.07
C ALA A 52 20.57 -23.08 -9.81
N ASP A 53 21.14 -23.85 -10.74
CA ASP A 53 22.26 -23.39 -11.58
C ASP A 53 21.82 -22.31 -12.58
N THR A 54 20.61 -22.44 -13.12
CA THR A 54 19.96 -21.44 -13.97
C THR A 54 18.78 -20.87 -13.22
N ARG A 55 18.84 -19.57 -12.91
CA ARG A 55 17.85 -18.89 -12.06
C ARG A 55 17.12 -17.83 -12.87
N LYS A 56 15.85 -17.69 -12.55
CA LYS A 56 15.04 -16.53 -12.88
C LYS A 56 15.07 -15.54 -11.72
N GLN A 57 14.84 -14.28 -12.02
CA GLN A 57 14.65 -13.24 -11.03
C GLN A 57 13.15 -12.96 -10.88
N LEU A 58 12.55 -13.47 -9.81
CA LEU A 58 11.15 -13.23 -9.47
C LEU A 58 11.06 -11.99 -8.58
N LEU A 59 10.06 -11.15 -8.83
CA LEU A 59 9.81 -9.91 -8.09
C LEU A 59 8.45 -9.96 -7.41
N LEU A 60 8.42 -9.70 -6.10
CA LEU A 60 7.21 -9.43 -5.33
C LEU A 60 7.20 -7.95 -4.93
N VAL A 61 6.08 -7.25 -5.11
CA VAL A 61 5.96 -5.83 -4.81
C VAL A 61 4.80 -5.57 -3.85
N ALA A 62 5.01 -4.70 -2.87
CA ALA A 62 3.95 -4.10 -2.06
C ALA A 62 4.34 -2.66 -1.72
N HIS A 63 3.44 -1.69 -1.83
CA HIS A 63 3.79 -0.29 -1.59
C HIS A 63 3.69 0.09 -0.11
N MET A 64 4.63 0.92 0.34
CA MET A 64 4.73 1.38 1.74
C MET A 64 3.95 2.65 1.98
N ASP A 65 3.75 3.46 0.94
CA ASP A 65 3.19 4.79 1.07
C ASP A 65 1.70 4.76 1.44
N GLU A 66 1.25 5.88 2.00
CA GLU A 66 -0.17 6.16 2.21
C GLU A 66 -0.49 7.57 1.69
N PRO A 67 -1.78 7.90 1.46
CA PRO A 67 -2.18 9.25 1.12
C PRO A 67 -1.72 10.28 2.15
N GLY A 68 -1.09 11.35 1.67
CA GLY A 68 -0.54 12.43 2.50
C GLY A 68 -1.26 13.76 2.36
N LEU A 69 -1.08 14.62 3.35
CA LEU A 69 -1.54 16.01 3.39
C LEU A 69 -0.32 16.94 3.52
N LEU A 70 0.02 17.61 2.41
CA LEU A 70 1.16 18.50 2.27
C LEU A 70 0.82 19.90 2.78
N VAL A 71 1.63 20.46 3.68
CA VAL A 71 1.53 21.85 4.10
C VAL A 71 2.03 22.76 2.99
N ASN A 72 1.16 23.59 2.43
CA ASN A 72 1.51 24.53 1.36
C ASN A 72 1.59 25.99 1.85
N HIS A 73 1.02 26.32 3.00
CA HIS A 73 1.08 27.66 3.59
C HIS A 73 0.95 27.61 5.12
N ILE A 74 1.53 28.60 5.79
CA ILE A 74 1.37 28.84 7.23
C ILE A 74 0.84 30.26 7.40
N GLU A 75 -0.34 30.39 7.98
CA GLU A 75 -1.03 31.66 8.21
C GLU A 75 -0.35 32.45 9.35
N SER A 76 -0.61 33.76 9.40
CA SER A 76 0.00 34.64 10.41
C SER A 76 -0.39 34.30 11.85
N ASP A 77 -1.57 33.69 12.03
CA ASP A 77 -2.12 33.23 13.31
C ASP A 77 -1.77 31.77 13.64
N GLY A 78 -0.98 31.11 12.78
CA GLY A 78 -0.41 29.78 13.05
C GLY A 78 -1.18 28.59 12.48
N PHE A 79 -2.30 28.81 11.78
CA PHE A 79 -2.97 27.72 11.06
C PHE A 79 -2.17 27.29 9.82
N LEU A 80 -2.26 26.01 9.46
CA LEU A 80 -1.62 25.47 8.28
C LEU A 80 -2.65 25.28 7.16
N ARG A 81 -2.32 25.65 5.93
CA ARG A 81 -3.07 25.22 4.74
C ARG A 81 -2.46 23.95 4.18
N ILE A 82 -3.31 23.06 3.67
CA ILE A 82 -2.91 21.74 3.20
C ILE A 82 -3.44 21.43 1.80
N GLN A 83 -2.72 20.57 1.09
CA GLN A 83 -3.11 19.96 -0.18
C GLN A 83 -2.94 18.46 -0.09
N GLY A 84 -3.81 17.71 -0.76
CA GLY A 84 -3.78 16.26 -0.73
C GLY A 84 -4.65 15.66 -1.83
N HIS A 85 -4.76 14.34 -1.79
CA HIS A 85 -5.55 13.56 -2.75
C HIS A 85 -6.75 12.89 -2.09
N MET A 86 -6.87 12.99 -0.76
CA MET A 86 -8.02 12.49 -0.02
C MET A 86 -9.23 13.38 -0.27
N GLU A 87 -10.43 12.81 -0.23
CA GLU A 87 -11.68 13.58 -0.35
C GLU A 87 -11.77 14.60 0.80
N PRO A 88 -11.81 15.93 0.52
CA PRO A 88 -11.77 16.96 1.54
C PRO A 88 -12.82 16.82 2.63
N ALA A 89 -14.03 16.40 2.26
CA ALA A 89 -15.11 16.21 3.22
C ALA A 89 -14.80 15.15 4.28
N TYR A 90 -13.99 14.14 3.96
CA TYR A 90 -13.63 13.06 4.90
C TYR A 90 -12.59 13.49 5.94
N LEU A 91 -11.90 14.60 5.69
CA LEU A 91 -10.84 15.10 6.55
C LEU A 91 -11.35 15.97 7.71
N VAL A 92 -12.55 16.56 7.60
CA VAL A 92 -13.08 17.47 8.62
C VAL A 92 -13.22 16.75 9.97
N GLY A 93 -12.52 17.27 10.99
CA GLY A 93 -12.50 16.71 12.35
C GLY A 93 -11.50 15.57 12.55
N GLN A 94 -10.76 15.17 11.51
CA GLN A 94 -9.73 14.14 11.62
C GLN A 94 -8.46 14.69 12.29
N ARG A 95 -7.78 13.81 13.04
CA ARG A 95 -6.43 14.06 13.54
C ARG A 95 -5.41 13.64 12.49
N ILE A 96 -4.38 14.45 12.34
CA ILE A 96 -3.23 14.17 11.48
C ILE A 96 -1.95 14.23 12.30
N GLU A 97 -0.93 13.54 11.83
CA GLU A 97 0.37 13.48 12.46
C GLU A 97 1.48 13.66 11.43
N PHE A 98 2.43 14.52 11.76
CA PHE A 98 3.65 14.73 11.01
C PHE A 98 4.71 13.72 11.47
N PRO A 99 5.68 13.34 10.62
CA PRO A 99 6.75 12.41 10.99
C PRO A 99 7.59 12.80 12.22
N ASN A 100 7.56 14.08 12.63
CA ASN A 100 8.23 14.56 13.84
C ASN A 100 7.37 14.42 15.12
N GLY A 101 6.18 13.82 15.05
CA GLY A 101 5.24 13.65 16.15
C GLY A 101 4.32 14.84 16.42
N THR A 102 4.39 15.91 15.63
CA THR A 102 3.42 17.02 15.75
C THR A 102 2.05 16.51 15.32
N ILE A 103 1.04 16.72 16.16
CA ILE A 103 -0.35 16.38 15.86
C ILE A 103 -1.13 17.65 15.56
N GLY A 104 -2.02 17.56 14.57
CA GLY A 104 -2.98 18.61 14.23
C GLY A 104 -4.39 18.08 14.02
N VAL A 105 -5.37 18.99 14.07
CA VAL A 105 -6.77 18.69 13.72
C VAL A 105 -7.11 19.42 12.42
N VAL A 106 -7.65 18.68 11.46
CA VAL A 106 -8.12 19.26 10.19
C VAL A 106 -9.53 19.82 10.37
N PHE A 107 -9.76 21.03 9.88
CA PHE A 107 -11.09 21.62 9.81
C PHE A 107 -11.29 22.40 8.51
N ALA A 108 -12.50 22.90 8.28
CA ALA A 108 -12.87 23.59 7.05
C ALA A 108 -13.60 24.90 7.32
N GLU A 109 -13.35 25.91 6.48
CA GLU A 109 -14.10 27.17 6.48
C GLU A 109 -15.61 26.92 6.21
N SER A 110 -15.91 26.01 5.27
CA SER A 110 -17.28 25.66 4.85
C SER A 110 -17.70 24.26 5.32
N TYR A 111 -17.64 23.99 6.63
CA TYR A 111 -17.89 22.64 7.18
C TYR A 111 -19.36 22.20 7.25
N LYS A 112 -20.33 23.13 7.09
CA LYS A 112 -21.77 22.82 7.27
C LYS A 112 -22.40 22.08 6.09
N ASP A 113 -21.83 22.23 4.90
CA ASP A 113 -22.23 21.52 3.70
C ASP A 113 -21.02 20.72 3.20
N PRO A 114 -20.99 19.39 3.40
CA PRO A 114 -19.87 18.55 2.97
C PRO A 114 -19.52 18.70 1.48
N GLY A 115 -20.51 18.95 0.61
CA GLY A 115 -20.28 19.13 -0.83
C GLY A 115 -19.57 20.43 -1.18
N SER A 116 -19.46 21.36 -0.24
CA SER A 116 -18.76 22.64 -0.41
C SER A 116 -17.32 22.63 0.14
N VAL A 117 -16.91 21.55 0.80
CA VAL A 117 -15.56 21.43 1.37
C VAL A 117 -14.58 21.19 0.23
N THR A 118 -13.56 22.05 0.12
CA THR A 118 -12.50 21.94 -0.87
C THR A 118 -11.14 21.98 -0.18
N HIS A 119 -10.10 21.45 -0.82
CA HIS A 119 -8.73 21.50 -0.29
C HIS A 119 -8.28 22.92 0.09
N ASN A 120 -8.67 23.93 -0.70
CA ASN A 120 -8.32 25.33 -0.39
C ASN A 120 -9.02 25.86 0.87
N GLY A 121 -10.21 25.35 1.18
CA GLY A 121 -10.96 25.70 2.38
C GLY A 121 -10.56 24.90 3.62
N LEU A 122 -9.66 23.92 3.49
CA LEU A 122 -9.13 23.17 4.62
C LEU A 122 -8.01 23.94 5.33
N PHE A 123 -7.94 23.75 6.64
CA PHE A 123 -6.82 24.20 7.47
C PHE A 123 -6.55 23.20 8.59
N VAL A 124 -5.36 23.28 9.17
CA VAL A 124 -4.92 22.45 10.29
C VAL A 124 -4.60 23.34 11.47
N ASP A 125 -5.17 22.99 12.62
CA ASP A 125 -4.82 23.57 13.91
C ASP A 125 -3.81 22.66 14.63
N ILE A 126 -2.63 23.18 14.92
CA ILE A 126 -1.56 22.52 15.70
C ILE A 126 -1.34 23.19 17.08
N GLY A 127 -2.31 24.01 17.51
CA GLY A 127 -2.29 24.79 18.75
C GLY A 127 -1.25 25.91 18.76
N ALA A 128 -0.83 26.39 17.58
CA ALA A 128 0.05 27.57 17.46
C ALA A 128 -0.80 28.85 17.45
N THR A 129 -0.24 29.94 17.95
CA THR A 129 -0.92 31.25 18.01
C THR A 129 -0.27 32.31 17.12
N SER A 130 0.77 31.92 16.38
CA SER A 130 1.50 32.77 15.44
C SER A 130 2.22 31.94 14.40
N TYR A 131 2.58 32.58 13.28
CA TYR A 131 3.48 32.02 12.28
C TYR A 131 4.77 31.47 12.90
N GLU A 132 5.43 32.24 13.79
CA GLU A 132 6.71 31.85 14.38
C GLU A 132 6.61 30.62 15.29
N GLU A 133 5.47 30.43 15.96
CA GLU A 133 5.22 29.21 16.74
C GLU A 133 4.95 28.00 15.83
N ALA A 134 4.16 28.18 14.78
CA ALA A 134 3.87 27.12 13.82
C ALA A 134 5.14 26.69 13.08
N ALA A 135 5.94 27.64 12.59
CA ALA A 135 7.17 27.41 11.84
C ALA A 135 8.28 26.68 12.64
N LYS A 136 8.18 26.68 13.98
CA LYS A 136 9.06 25.86 14.85
C LYS A 136 8.67 24.39 14.86
N LYS A 137 7.40 24.07 14.63
CA LYS A 137 6.85 22.71 14.66
C LYS A 137 6.78 22.07 13.27
N VAL A 138 6.37 22.86 12.27
CA VAL A 138 6.06 22.39 10.92
C VAL A 138 6.54 23.41 9.89
N ARG A 139 7.01 22.96 8.74
CA ARG A 139 7.45 23.79 7.62
C ARG A 139 6.56 23.61 6.40
N ILE A 140 6.53 24.61 5.53
CA ILE A 140 5.98 24.46 4.18
C ILE A 140 6.75 23.33 3.49
N GLY A 141 6.03 22.37 2.91
CA GLY A 141 6.60 21.16 2.32
C GLY A 141 6.54 19.93 3.22
N ASP A 142 6.27 20.07 4.53
CA ASP A 142 6.05 18.92 5.39
C ASP A 142 4.72 18.23 5.04
N ILE A 143 4.72 16.90 5.11
CA ILE A 143 3.56 16.06 4.79
C ILE A 143 3.14 15.33 6.05
N ALA A 144 1.85 15.35 6.36
CA ALA A 144 1.23 14.58 7.42
C ALA A 144 0.42 13.40 6.87
N SER A 145 0.23 12.37 7.68
CA SER A 145 -0.76 11.32 7.46
C SER A 145 -1.91 11.46 8.47
N LEU A 146 -3.01 10.74 8.26
CA LEU A 146 -4.01 10.59 9.32
C LEU A 146 -3.37 9.94 10.57
N SER A 147 -3.88 10.28 11.74
CA SER A 147 -3.44 9.70 13.03
C SER A 147 -4.60 8.90 13.62
N GLN A 148 -4.51 7.57 13.48
CA GLN A 148 -5.57 6.62 13.83
C GLN A 148 -4.95 5.37 14.45
N HIS A 149 -5.63 4.82 15.45
CA HIS A 149 -5.28 3.53 16.05
C HIS A 149 -6.04 2.41 15.36
N VAL A 150 -5.42 1.24 15.28
CA VAL A 150 -6.10 0.05 14.76
C VAL A 150 -7.05 -0.50 15.81
N LEU A 151 -8.27 -0.81 15.38
CA LEU A 151 -9.29 -1.47 16.20
C LEU A 151 -9.73 -2.76 15.53
N GLU A 152 -10.04 -3.78 16.34
CA GLU A 152 -10.66 -5.00 15.86
C GLU A 152 -12.17 -4.92 16.10
N LEU A 153 -12.96 -4.79 15.02
CA LEU A 153 -14.42 -4.62 15.12
C LEU A 153 -15.17 -5.95 15.27
N ALA A 154 -14.58 -7.02 14.76
CA ALA A 154 -15.07 -8.38 14.84
C ALA A 154 -13.88 -9.33 14.70
N PRO A 155 -14.02 -10.64 15.00
CA PRO A 155 -12.94 -11.60 14.80
C PRO A 155 -12.36 -11.46 13.39
N ASP A 156 -11.05 -11.22 13.33
CA ASP A 156 -10.29 -11.09 12.08
C ASP A 156 -10.74 -9.91 11.19
N LYS A 157 -11.38 -8.89 11.75
CA LYS A 157 -11.76 -7.65 11.04
C LYS A 157 -11.10 -6.46 11.70
N LEU A 158 -10.02 -5.98 11.10
CA LEU A 158 -9.31 -4.80 11.57
C LEU A 158 -9.80 -3.56 10.82
N ILE A 159 -9.92 -2.45 11.55
CA ILE A 159 -10.05 -1.10 10.98
C ILE A 159 -8.84 -0.26 11.35
N GLY A 160 -8.37 0.57 10.42
CA GLY A 160 -7.28 1.51 10.65
C GLY A 160 -7.00 2.34 9.41
N LYS A 161 -5.95 3.16 9.45
CA LYS A 161 -5.49 3.89 8.27
C LYS A 161 -4.56 3.02 7.42
N ALA A 162 -4.44 3.33 6.14
CA ALA A 162 -3.45 2.72 5.24
C ALA A 162 -3.48 1.17 5.23
N MET A 163 -4.66 0.54 5.35
CA MET A 163 -4.74 -0.90 5.10
C MET A 163 -4.32 -1.19 3.65
N ASP A 164 -4.72 -0.29 2.73
CA ASP A 164 -4.06 -0.03 1.47
C ASP A 164 -2.76 0.77 1.69
N ASN A 165 -1.56 0.19 1.54
CA ASN A 165 -1.24 -1.22 1.24
C ASN A 165 -0.34 -1.83 2.31
N ARG A 166 -0.53 -1.42 3.57
CA ARG A 166 0.18 -2.02 4.71
C ARG A 166 -0.21 -3.50 4.89
N ALA A 167 -1.41 -3.90 4.43
CA ALA A 167 -1.83 -5.30 4.37
C ALA A 167 -0.97 -6.12 3.37
N GLY A 168 -0.71 -5.59 2.17
CA GLY A 168 0.18 -6.24 1.20
C GLY A 168 1.62 -6.29 1.70
N CYS A 169 2.10 -5.23 2.38
CA CYS A 169 3.39 -5.24 3.05
C CYS A 169 3.49 -6.35 4.10
N ALA A 170 2.49 -6.49 4.97
CA ALA A 170 2.46 -7.55 5.98
C ALA A 170 2.44 -8.95 5.35
N ALA A 171 1.68 -9.13 4.26
CA ALA A 171 1.64 -10.37 3.49
C ALA A 171 3.00 -10.69 2.83
N ALA A 172 3.70 -9.71 2.26
CA ALA A 172 5.02 -9.89 1.67
C ALA A 172 6.09 -10.29 2.70
N VAL A 173 6.02 -9.73 3.92
CA VAL A 173 6.86 -10.18 5.04
C VAL A 173 6.55 -11.64 5.40
N ASP A 174 5.28 -12.02 5.41
CA ASP A 174 4.87 -13.41 5.68
C ASP A 174 5.33 -14.38 4.58
N VAL A 175 5.32 -13.97 3.31
CA VAL A 175 5.92 -14.72 2.21
C VAL A 175 7.40 -14.97 2.49
N LEU A 176 8.20 -13.94 2.79
CA LEU A 176 9.64 -14.08 3.06
C LEU A 176 9.94 -15.07 4.21
N LYS A 177 9.12 -15.03 5.27
CA LYS A 177 9.21 -15.95 6.41
C LYS A 177 9.06 -17.41 6.01
N HIS A 178 8.14 -17.68 5.08
CA HIS A 178 7.77 -19.04 4.69
C HIS A 178 8.40 -19.50 3.37
N LEU A 179 9.12 -18.62 2.67
CA LEU A 179 9.70 -18.89 1.36
C LEU A 179 10.71 -20.05 1.36
N GLY A 180 11.36 -20.37 2.49
CA GLY A 180 12.28 -21.52 2.55
C GLY A 180 13.41 -21.41 1.52
N HIS A 181 13.86 -22.55 0.97
CA HIS A 181 14.80 -22.58 -0.16
C HIS A 181 14.05 -22.57 -1.49
N GLN A 182 14.52 -21.75 -2.42
CA GLN A 182 13.87 -21.54 -3.71
C GLN A 182 14.77 -21.95 -4.87
N ALA A 183 14.18 -22.36 -5.98
CA ALA A 183 14.93 -22.62 -7.21
C ALA A 183 15.46 -21.30 -7.81
N HIS A 184 14.62 -20.26 -7.80
CA HIS A 184 14.86 -18.96 -8.40
C HIS A 184 15.24 -17.90 -7.36
N ASP A 185 15.88 -16.82 -7.81
CA ASP A 185 16.12 -15.66 -6.95
C ASP A 185 14.78 -14.93 -6.76
N VAL A 186 14.45 -14.59 -5.52
CA VAL A 186 13.22 -13.85 -5.18
C VAL A 186 13.63 -12.53 -4.56
N THR A 187 13.22 -11.44 -5.19
CA THR A 187 13.37 -10.09 -4.66
C THR A 187 12.02 -9.55 -4.26
N VAL A 188 11.89 -9.08 -3.03
CA VAL A 188 10.73 -8.34 -2.54
C VAL A 188 11.10 -6.86 -2.52
N VAL A 189 10.31 -6.05 -3.21
CA VAL A 189 10.43 -4.59 -3.18
C VAL A 189 9.25 -4.04 -2.40
N PHE A 190 9.54 -3.41 -1.28
CA PHE A 190 8.58 -2.52 -0.65
C PHE A 190 8.73 -1.14 -1.30
N SER A 191 7.81 -0.82 -2.22
CA SER A 191 7.90 0.35 -3.09
C SER A 191 7.45 1.62 -2.38
N THR A 192 7.92 2.77 -2.88
CA THR A 192 7.51 4.11 -2.47
C THR A 192 6.65 4.76 -3.55
N GLN A 193 5.82 5.73 -3.15
CA GLN A 193 5.10 6.60 -4.07
C GLN A 193 4.27 5.87 -5.16
N ASP A 194 3.53 4.81 -4.80
CA ASP A 194 2.57 4.17 -5.71
C ASP A 194 1.39 5.09 -6.05
N GLY A 195 0.76 5.67 -5.02
CA GLY A 195 -0.45 6.49 -5.15
C GLY A 195 -0.27 7.80 -5.94
N VAL A 196 0.98 8.17 -6.26
CA VAL A 196 1.34 9.36 -7.06
C VAL A 196 2.03 8.99 -8.38
N GLY A 197 1.80 7.77 -8.86
CA GLY A 197 2.14 7.31 -10.20
C GLY A 197 3.19 6.21 -10.26
N SER A 198 3.18 5.27 -9.31
CA SER A 198 4.05 4.08 -9.27
C SER A 198 5.51 4.48 -9.47
N ARG A 199 5.96 5.50 -8.72
CA ARG A 199 7.25 6.15 -8.95
C ARG A 199 8.40 5.33 -8.39
N GLY A 200 8.23 4.76 -7.21
CA GLY A 200 9.24 3.96 -6.54
C GLY A 200 9.55 2.67 -7.27
N ILE A 201 8.53 1.93 -7.73
CA ILE A 201 8.79 0.64 -8.39
C ILE A 201 9.61 0.79 -9.68
N LYS A 202 9.54 1.94 -10.35
CA LYS A 202 10.18 2.14 -11.65
C LYS A 202 11.70 1.95 -11.62
N PRO A 203 12.48 2.73 -10.86
CA PRO A 203 13.92 2.51 -10.76
C PRO A 203 14.26 1.19 -10.06
N ALA A 204 13.47 0.73 -9.09
CA ALA A 204 13.72 -0.53 -8.38
C ALA A 204 13.66 -1.74 -9.33
N ALA A 205 12.57 -1.90 -10.08
CA ALA A 205 12.44 -2.98 -11.05
C ALA A 205 13.41 -2.82 -12.23
N PHE A 206 13.76 -1.58 -12.61
CA PHE A 206 14.82 -1.36 -13.58
C PHE A 206 16.17 -1.87 -13.06
N GLY A 207 16.51 -1.69 -11.79
CA GLY A 207 17.75 -2.21 -11.21
C GLY A 207 17.75 -3.73 -10.97
N VAL A 208 16.60 -4.29 -10.61
CA VAL A 208 16.45 -5.73 -10.31
C VAL A 208 16.43 -6.60 -11.57
N GLU A 209 15.93 -6.07 -12.70
CA GLU A 209 15.79 -6.80 -13.97
C GLU A 209 14.97 -8.11 -13.85
N PRO A 210 13.73 -8.07 -13.34
CA PRO A 210 12.98 -9.29 -13.07
C PRO A 210 12.46 -9.96 -14.35
N ASP A 211 12.45 -11.30 -14.34
CA ASP A 211 11.80 -12.12 -15.36
C ASP A 211 10.28 -12.21 -15.16
N PHE A 212 9.80 -12.00 -13.94
CA PHE A 212 8.38 -12.02 -13.57
C PHE A 212 8.10 -11.09 -12.38
N GLY A 213 6.99 -10.36 -12.44
CA GLY A 213 6.50 -9.50 -11.37
C GLY A 213 5.16 -9.96 -10.80
N LEU A 214 5.06 -9.99 -9.47
CA LEU A 214 3.82 -10.19 -8.73
C LEU A 214 3.60 -8.99 -7.80
N VAL A 215 2.46 -8.32 -7.93
CA VAL A 215 2.10 -7.19 -7.07
C VAL A 215 1.06 -7.62 -6.05
N LEU A 216 1.33 -7.36 -4.77
CA LEU A 216 0.34 -7.40 -3.70
C LEU A 216 -0.19 -5.99 -3.50
N ASP A 217 -1.51 -5.84 -3.55
CA ASP A 217 -2.16 -4.54 -3.45
C ASP A 217 -3.50 -4.62 -2.72
N ALA A 218 -4.23 -3.52 -2.63
CA ALA A 218 -5.60 -3.47 -2.12
C ALA A 218 -6.62 -3.23 -3.24
N VAL A 219 -7.86 -3.64 -3.00
CA VAL A 219 -8.98 -3.36 -3.91
C VAL A 219 -10.25 -3.03 -3.12
N ARG A 220 -11.03 -2.06 -3.62
CA ARG A 220 -12.34 -1.72 -3.07
C ARG A 220 -13.31 -2.90 -3.19
N THR A 221 -14.26 -2.99 -2.27
CA THR A 221 -15.27 -4.06 -2.26
C THR A 221 -16.65 -3.58 -2.71
N GLY A 222 -17.46 -4.52 -3.20
CA GLY A 222 -18.85 -4.32 -3.62
C GLY A 222 -19.89 -4.78 -2.61
N ASP A 223 -19.52 -4.86 -1.33
CA ASP A 223 -20.34 -5.47 -0.27
C ASP A 223 -20.82 -4.47 0.80
N THR A 224 -20.73 -3.17 0.53
CA THR A 224 -21.32 -2.12 1.37
C THR A 224 -22.67 -1.64 0.80
N PRO A 225 -23.59 -1.09 1.62
CA PRO A 225 -24.83 -0.51 1.12
C PRO A 225 -24.57 0.56 0.04
N GLY A 226 -25.26 0.45 -1.10
CA GLY A 226 -25.10 1.38 -2.22
C GLY A 226 -23.79 1.22 -2.99
N ALA A 227 -22.99 0.19 -2.73
CA ALA A 227 -21.83 -0.11 -3.56
C ALA A 227 -22.27 -0.34 -5.02
N GLY A 228 -21.43 0.12 -5.96
CA GLY A 228 -21.62 -0.14 -7.38
C GLY A 228 -21.45 -1.62 -7.72
N ARG A 229 -21.32 -1.92 -9.02
CA ARG A 229 -21.11 -3.29 -9.50
C ARG A 229 -19.63 -3.68 -9.36
N ILE A 230 -19.25 -4.08 -8.15
CA ILE A 230 -17.93 -4.65 -7.84
C ILE A 230 -18.16 -6.07 -7.32
N GLU A 231 -17.51 -7.07 -7.93
CA GLU A 231 -17.69 -8.48 -7.53
C GLU A 231 -16.90 -8.86 -6.27
N VAL A 232 -15.77 -8.18 -6.03
CA VAL A 232 -14.89 -8.45 -4.89
C VAL A 232 -15.58 -8.10 -3.56
N LYS A 233 -15.52 -9.00 -2.60
CA LYS A 233 -16.10 -8.86 -1.26
C LYS A 233 -15.09 -9.18 -0.18
N LEU A 234 -15.27 -8.55 0.98
CA LEU A 234 -14.47 -8.78 2.16
C LEU A 234 -14.71 -10.20 2.71
N GLY A 235 -13.64 -10.91 3.09
CA GLY A 235 -13.67 -12.25 3.66
C GLY A 235 -14.02 -13.35 2.66
N LYS A 236 -13.77 -13.11 1.37
CA LYS A 236 -14.04 -14.07 0.28
C LYS A 236 -12.77 -14.49 -0.46
N GLY A 237 -11.61 -14.24 0.12
CA GLY A 237 -10.31 -14.57 -0.43
C GLY A 237 -9.70 -13.42 -1.23
N VAL A 238 -8.43 -13.59 -1.57
CA VAL A 238 -7.65 -12.63 -2.37
C VAL A 238 -8.25 -12.49 -3.78
N ALA A 239 -8.23 -11.30 -4.35
CA ALA A 239 -8.70 -11.06 -5.70
C ALA A 239 -7.54 -11.14 -6.71
N VAL A 240 -7.69 -11.95 -7.74
CA VAL A 240 -6.76 -11.97 -8.88
C VAL A 240 -7.10 -10.81 -9.80
N LYS A 241 -6.14 -9.92 -10.01
CA LYS A 241 -6.31 -8.70 -10.81
C LYS A 241 -6.41 -9.03 -12.30
N LEU A 242 -7.52 -8.61 -12.92
CA LEU A 242 -7.73 -8.78 -14.36
C LEU A 242 -7.51 -7.49 -15.15
N LEU A 243 -8.02 -6.38 -14.65
CA LEU A 243 -8.04 -5.11 -15.37
C LEU A 243 -8.12 -3.92 -14.42
N ASP A 244 -7.31 -2.91 -14.73
CA ASP A 244 -7.48 -1.53 -14.27
C ASP A 244 -7.18 -0.53 -15.39
N LYS A 245 -7.04 0.77 -15.07
CA LYS A 245 -6.79 1.83 -16.05
C LYS A 245 -5.49 1.66 -16.84
N ASN A 246 -4.45 1.08 -16.22
CA ASN A 246 -3.08 1.01 -16.74
C ASN A 246 -2.61 -0.44 -16.96
N PHE A 247 -3.40 -1.44 -16.61
CA PHE A 247 -3.01 -2.85 -16.62
C PHE A 247 -4.16 -3.74 -17.10
N ILE A 248 -3.85 -4.63 -18.05
CA ILE A 248 -4.67 -5.79 -18.40
C ILE A 248 -3.77 -7.00 -18.24
N VAL A 249 -4.19 -7.96 -17.40
CA VAL A 249 -3.36 -9.13 -17.12
C VAL A 249 -3.14 -9.97 -18.39
N PRO A 250 -1.90 -10.38 -18.70
CA PRO A 250 -1.66 -11.31 -19.79
C PRO A 250 -2.38 -12.65 -19.54
N PRO A 251 -3.04 -13.25 -20.55
CA PRO A 251 -3.83 -14.47 -20.33
C PRO A 251 -3.06 -15.62 -19.68
N ARG A 252 -1.81 -15.88 -20.09
CA ARG A 252 -0.96 -16.92 -19.49
C ARG A 252 -0.66 -16.68 -18.01
N ILE A 253 -0.51 -15.41 -17.60
CA ILE A 253 -0.25 -15.05 -16.21
C ILE A 253 -1.52 -15.23 -15.39
N LYS A 254 -2.67 -14.78 -15.91
CA LYS A 254 -3.97 -14.99 -15.28
C LYS A 254 -4.24 -16.48 -15.06
N ASP A 255 -4.10 -17.31 -16.09
CA ASP A 255 -4.37 -18.74 -16.00
C ASP A 255 -3.41 -19.40 -14.98
N PHE A 256 -2.12 -19.05 -14.98
CA PHE A 256 -1.16 -19.50 -13.98
C PHE A 256 -1.57 -19.14 -12.54
N LEU A 257 -1.96 -17.89 -12.27
CA LEU A 257 -2.39 -17.48 -10.92
C LEU A 257 -3.65 -18.25 -10.45
N LEU A 258 -4.59 -18.51 -11.36
CA LEU A 258 -5.81 -19.26 -11.06
C LEU A 258 -5.53 -20.75 -10.83
N ASP A 259 -4.63 -21.33 -11.61
CA ASP A 259 -4.19 -22.72 -11.48
C ASP A 259 -3.46 -22.93 -10.13
N GLU A 260 -2.58 -22.02 -9.73
CA GLU A 260 -1.92 -22.05 -8.42
C GLU A 260 -2.92 -21.91 -7.26
N ALA A 261 -3.90 -21.01 -7.40
CA ALA A 261 -4.96 -20.87 -6.38
C ALA A 261 -5.80 -22.15 -6.26
N ALA A 262 -6.15 -22.78 -7.39
CA ALA A 262 -6.89 -24.03 -7.42
C ALA A 262 -6.08 -25.20 -6.83
N ALA A 263 -4.80 -25.32 -7.21
CA ALA A 263 -3.91 -26.36 -6.71
C ALA A 263 -3.68 -26.26 -5.19
N ALA A 264 -3.59 -25.04 -4.66
CA ALA A 264 -3.44 -24.77 -3.23
C ALA A 264 -4.78 -24.83 -2.45
N GLY A 265 -5.92 -24.98 -3.13
CA GLY A 265 -7.25 -24.95 -2.51
C GLY A 265 -7.60 -23.61 -1.86
N LEU A 266 -7.06 -22.51 -2.40
CA LEU A 266 -7.23 -21.16 -1.86
C LEU A 266 -8.46 -20.47 -2.45
N ALA A 267 -9.28 -19.90 -1.57
CA ALA A 267 -10.39 -19.04 -1.98
C ALA A 267 -9.86 -17.81 -2.71
N HIS A 268 -10.44 -17.50 -3.87
CA HIS A 268 -10.04 -16.33 -4.64
C HIS A 268 -11.24 -15.73 -5.37
N GLN A 269 -11.07 -14.47 -5.76
CA GLN A 269 -12.04 -13.68 -6.48
C GLN A 269 -11.41 -13.12 -7.77
N LEU A 270 -12.22 -12.58 -8.66
CA LEU A 270 -11.74 -11.90 -9.86
C LEU A 270 -11.96 -10.41 -9.72
N GLU A 271 -10.88 -9.63 -9.83
CA GLU A 271 -10.95 -8.17 -9.79
C GLU A 271 -11.02 -7.60 -11.21
N VAL A 272 -12.04 -6.79 -11.44
CA VAL A 272 -12.12 -5.85 -12.57
C VAL A 272 -12.40 -4.47 -11.98
N TYR A 273 -11.41 -3.58 -12.01
CA TYR A 273 -11.53 -2.25 -11.42
C TYR A 273 -10.97 -1.15 -12.35
N PRO A 274 -11.73 -0.71 -13.37
CA PRO A 274 -11.26 0.19 -14.42
C PRO A 274 -10.81 1.59 -13.95
N GLU A 275 -11.25 2.02 -12.76
CA GLU A 275 -10.88 3.31 -12.17
C GLU A 275 -9.59 3.25 -11.35
N GLY A 276 -9.15 2.05 -11.00
CA GLY A 276 -7.93 1.84 -10.23
C GLY A 276 -6.66 1.95 -11.06
N SER A 277 -5.53 1.93 -10.36
CA SER A 277 -4.19 1.82 -10.92
C SER A 277 -3.25 1.35 -9.84
N ASN A 278 -2.21 0.61 -10.20
CA ASN A 278 -1.15 0.23 -9.29
C ASN A 278 0.17 -0.08 -10.00
N ASP A 279 1.16 -0.54 -9.22
CA ASP A 279 2.48 -0.94 -9.69
C ASP A 279 2.46 -2.00 -10.82
N CYS A 280 1.38 -2.76 -11.05
CA CYS A 280 1.30 -3.72 -12.16
C CYS A 280 1.47 -3.04 -13.53
N GLY A 281 0.85 -1.87 -13.72
CA GLY A 281 0.93 -1.13 -14.98
C GLY A 281 2.34 -0.61 -15.25
N ALA A 282 3.04 -0.18 -14.19
CA ALA A 282 4.42 0.26 -14.29
C ALA A 282 5.39 -0.89 -14.60
N LEU A 283 5.20 -2.07 -13.99
CA LEU A 283 6.02 -3.24 -14.26
C LEU A 283 5.80 -3.77 -15.68
N LEU A 284 4.55 -3.95 -16.10
CA LEU A 284 4.23 -4.50 -17.42
C LEU A 284 4.82 -3.68 -18.57
N SER A 285 4.88 -2.36 -18.42
CA SER A 285 5.40 -1.43 -19.43
C SER A 285 6.91 -1.17 -19.33
N MET A 286 7.60 -1.82 -18.40
CA MET A 286 9.03 -1.63 -18.19
C MET A 286 9.88 -2.49 -19.12
N ARG A 287 11.05 -1.97 -19.53
CA ARG A 287 12.01 -2.66 -20.39
C ARG A 287 11.34 -3.13 -21.69
N ASP A 288 11.48 -4.39 -22.05
CA ASP A 288 10.83 -5.06 -23.17
C ASP A 288 9.47 -5.70 -22.78
N GLY A 289 9.02 -5.45 -21.55
CA GLY A 289 7.76 -5.91 -20.97
C GLY A 289 8.00 -7.00 -19.94
N ILE A 290 7.81 -6.69 -18.65
CA ILE A 290 7.92 -7.67 -17.57
C ILE A 290 6.58 -8.42 -17.46
N PRO A 291 6.53 -9.76 -17.64
CA PRO A 291 5.34 -10.54 -17.35
C PRO A 291 4.88 -10.30 -15.91
N THR A 292 3.67 -9.74 -15.75
CA THR A 292 3.21 -9.21 -14.47
C THR A 292 1.83 -9.74 -14.11
N GLY A 293 1.65 -10.13 -12.84
CA GLY A 293 0.36 -10.47 -12.24
C GLY A 293 0.10 -9.65 -10.98
N GLY A 294 -1.16 -9.59 -10.54
CA GLY A 294 -1.57 -8.85 -9.34
C GLY A 294 -2.52 -9.66 -8.47
N LEU A 295 -2.32 -9.57 -7.15
CA LEU A 295 -3.18 -10.13 -6.12
C LEU A 295 -3.60 -9.00 -5.17
N SER A 296 -4.89 -8.73 -5.13
CA SER A 296 -5.43 -7.61 -4.38
C SER A 296 -6.21 -8.08 -3.14
N ILE A 297 -5.91 -7.50 -2.00
CA ILE A 297 -6.57 -7.73 -0.73
C ILE A 297 -7.84 -6.86 -0.69
N PRO A 298 -9.04 -7.45 -0.46
CA PRO A 298 -10.27 -6.69 -0.29
C PRO A 298 -10.18 -5.72 0.89
N VAL A 299 -10.44 -4.43 0.63
CA VAL A 299 -10.46 -3.36 1.64
C VAL A 299 -11.76 -2.56 1.52
N ARG A 300 -12.50 -2.42 2.62
CA ARG A 300 -13.64 -1.48 2.68
C ARG A 300 -13.16 -0.10 3.11
N TYR A 301 -13.93 0.91 2.71
CA TYR A 301 -13.72 2.31 3.09
C TYR A 301 -12.32 2.83 2.69
N SER A 302 -11.77 2.31 1.59
CA SER A 302 -10.46 2.71 1.06
C SER A 302 -10.37 4.22 0.82
N ALA A 303 -9.18 4.77 0.98
CA ALA A 303 -8.89 6.21 0.93
C ALA A 303 -9.58 7.03 2.04
N THR A 304 -9.85 6.40 3.20
CA THR A 304 -10.34 7.08 4.41
C THR A 304 -9.42 6.80 5.61
N GLY A 305 -9.71 7.40 6.77
CA GLY A 305 -8.99 7.10 8.01
C GLY A 305 -9.36 5.77 8.68
N SER A 306 -10.32 5.03 8.14
CA SER A 306 -10.84 3.83 8.78
C SER A 306 -11.16 2.77 7.74
N GLU A 307 -10.12 2.33 7.05
CA GLU A 307 -10.15 1.22 6.11
C GLU A 307 -10.28 -0.10 6.86
N MET A 308 -11.11 -1.01 6.36
CA MET A 308 -11.34 -2.33 6.97
C MET A 308 -10.76 -3.44 6.12
N VAL A 309 -10.03 -4.37 6.76
CA VAL A 309 -9.49 -5.58 6.15
C VAL A 309 -9.90 -6.83 6.91
N ASP A 310 -10.01 -7.95 6.20
CA ASP A 310 -10.17 -9.30 6.76
C ASP A 310 -8.80 -9.98 6.84
N LEU A 311 -8.36 -10.39 8.03
CA LEU A 311 -7.06 -11.06 8.18
C LEU A 311 -6.98 -12.37 7.37
N GLY A 312 -8.08 -13.08 7.20
CA GLY A 312 -8.15 -14.28 6.36
C GLY A 312 -7.87 -14.00 4.88
N ASP A 313 -8.27 -12.82 4.38
CA ASP A 313 -7.94 -12.41 3.02
C ASP A 313 -6.45 -12.07 2.88
N VAL A 314 -5.87 -11.38 3.88
CA VAL A 314 -4.43 -11.09 3.93
C VAL A 314 -3.61 -12.39 3.97
N GLU A 315 -4.01 -13.37 4.79
CA GLU A 315 -3.35 -14.67 4.85
C GLU A 315 -3.46 -15.43 3.53
N THR A 316 -4.62 -15.35 2.87
CA THR A 316 -4.83 -16.01 1.59
C THR A 316 -3.98 -15.37 0.50
N ALA A 317 -3.80 -14.05 0.52
CA ALA A 317 -2.89 -13.34 -0.37
C ALA A 317 -1.43 -13.79 -0.17
N ALA A 318 -0.96 -13.87 1.08
CA ALA A 318 0.39 -14.35 1.39
C ALA A 318 0.61 -15.81 0.93
N LYS A 319 -0.37 -16.70 1.20
CA LYS A 319 -0.31 -18.11 0.79
C LYS A 319 -0.27 -18.27 -0.73
N LEU A 320 -1.11 -17.53 -1.45
CA LEU A 320 -1.12 -17.59 -2.92
C LEU A 320 0.16 -17.01 -3.52
N ALA A 321 0.65 -15.87 -3.02
CA ALA A 321 1.92 -15.32 -3.47
C ALA A 321 3.09 -16.27 -3.23
N LEU A 322 3.13 -16.93 -2.07
CA LEU A 322 4.13 -17.96 -1.77
C LEU A 322 4.07 -19.13 -2.76
N ALA A 323 2.86 -19.63 -3.07
CA ALA A 323 2.67 -20.71 -4.04
C ALA A 323 3.16 -20.30 -5.44
N VAL A 324 2.75 -19.12 -5.90
CA VAL A 324 3.13 -18.56 -7.20
C VAL A 324 4.65 -18.41 -7.34
N LEU A 325 5.33 -17.93 -6.31
CA LEU A 325 6.80 -17.77 -6.33
C LEU A 325 7.53 -19.11 -6.24
N THR A 326 6.99 -20.07 -5.48
CA THR A 326 7.60 -21.39 -5.29
C THR A 326 7.45 -22.29 -6.51
N ASN A 327 6.29 -22.23 -7.16
CA ASN A 327 5.91 -23.10 -8.28
C ASN A 327 6.08 -22.40 -9.64
N TYR A 328 6.76 -21.26 -9.68
CA TYR A 328 6.95 -20.49 -10.91
C TYR A 328 7.53 -21.37 -12.03
N SER A 329 6.82 -21.43 -13.15
CA SER A 329 7.11 -22.35 -14.26
C SER A 329 6.91 -21.75 -15.66
N LEU A 330 6.66 -20.43 -15.74
CA LEU A 330 6.38 -19.73 -16.99
C LEU A 330 7.64 -19.30 -17.76
#